data_AF-A0A3M1YP91-F1
#
_entry.id   AF-A0A3M1YP91-F1
#
_cell.length_a   1.000
_cell.length_b   1.000
_cell.length_c   1.000
_cell.angle_alpha   90.00
_cell.angle_beta   90.00
_cell.angle_gamma   90.00
#
_symmetry.space_group_name_H-M   'P 1'
#
loop_
_entity.id
_entity.type
_entity.pdbx_description
1 polymer ?
#
loop_
_entity_poly.entity_id
_entity_poly.type
_entity_poly.pdbx_seq_one_letter_code
_entity_poly.pdbx_strand_id
1 'polypeptide(L)'
;MNESKPVVSPYEALTKQLKDAMRNTDVVDFSNTEIAFEDKSDKELKRTAWLFRMMNKPFVANYLSQIGALAVKWHIPFSEMITRETIFRQFCGGRTLLESQETIERLAKFGVLSILDY
;
A
#
# COMPACT_ATOMS: atom_id res chain seq x y z
N MET A 1 42.75 23.09 -42.54
CA MET A 1 41.70 23.89 -41.87
C MET A 1 40.46 23.02 -41.83
N ASN A 2 39.78 22.73 -40.73
CA ASN A 2 39.88 23.14 -39.34
C ASN A 2 39.12 22.03 -38.59
N GLU A 3 39.76 21.28 -37.70
CA GLU A 3 39.07 20.29 -36.88
C GLU A 3 38.19 21.06 -35.88
N SER A 4 36.89 21.12 -36.14
CA SER A 4 35.92 21.68 -35.21
C SER A 4 35.81 20.75 -34.00
N LYS A 5 36.68 20.95 -33.00
CA LYS A 5 36.53 20.32 -31.69
C LYS A 5 35.16 20.71 -31.13
N PRO A 6 34.40 19.74 -30.60
CA PRO A 6 33.06 20.01 -30.08
C PRO A 6 33.15 21.05 -28.95
N VAL A 7 32.28 22.04 -29.00
CA VAL A 7 32.15 23.06 -27.95
C VAL A 7 31.61 22.35 -26.70
N VAL A 8 32.50 22.05 -25.76
CA VAL A 8 32.14 21.48 -24.45
C VAL A 8 31.25 22.46 -23.69
N SER A 9 30.10 21.97 -23.25
CA SER A 9 29.08 22.78 -22.57
C SER A 9 29.63 23.27 -21.22
N PRO A 10 29.50 24.57 -20.85
CA PRO A 10 30.02 25.09 -19.58
C PRO A 10 29.48 24.38 -18.34
N TYR A 11 28.36 23.68 -18.50
CA TYR A 11 27.65 22.98 -17.43
C TYR A 11 28.03 21.50 -17.31
N GLU A 12 28.98 20.98 -18.09
CA GLU A 12 29.27 19.54 -18.14
C GLU A 12 29.84 18.99 -16.82
N ALA A 13 30.61 19.81 -16.09
CA ALA A 13 31.06 19.47 -14.75
C ALA A 13 29.91 19.51 -13.73
N LEU A 14 29.00 20.48 -13.88
CA LEU A 14 27.82 20.63 -13.03
C LEU A 14 26.80 19.50 -13.26
N THR A 15 26.59 19.08 -14.51
CA THR A 15 25.71 17.96 -14.85
C THR A 15 26.29 16.64 -14.33
N LYS A 16 27.61 16.47 -14.36
CA LYS A 16 28.27 15.31 -13.74
C LYS A 16 28.07 15.30 -12.22
N GLN A 17 28.29 16.43 -11.54
CA GLN A 17 28.07 16.56 -10.10
C GLN A 17 26.61 16.37 -9.70
N LEU A 18 25.65 16.90 -10.47
CA LEU A 18 24.22 16.68 -10.25
C LEU A 18 23.87 15.20 -10.45
N LYS A 19 24.43 14.54 -11.47
CA LYS A 19 24.18 13.12 -11.74
C LYS A 19 24.78 12.21 -10.66
N ASP A 20 25.95 12.57 -10.12
CA ASP A 20 26.60 11.87 -9.01
C ASP A 20 25.86 12.12 -7.68
N ALA A 21 25.36 13.34 -7.45
CA ALA A 21 24.52 13.68 -6.28
C ALA A 21 23.14 13.00 -6.33
N MET A 22 22.51 12.92 -7.50
CA MET A 22 21.26 12.17 -7.73
C MET A 22 21.49 10.65 -7.69
N ARG A 23 22.72 10.16 -7.88
CA ARG A 23 23.07 8.75 -7.71
C ARG A 23 23.07 8.30 -6.25
N ASN A 24 23.19 9.23 -5.31
CA ASN A 24 23.14 8.99 -3.86
C ASN A 24 21.74 9.14 -3.26
N THR A 25 20.70 9.27 -4.10
CA THR A 25 19.36 8.94 -3.64
C THR A 25 19.31 7.42 -3.54
N ASP A 26 19.44 6.90 -2.32
CA ASP A 26 19.33 5.47 -2.05
C ASP A 26 18.06 4.96 -2.74
N VAL A 27 18.24 4.15 -3.78
CA VAL A 27 17.13 3.51 -4.48
C VAL A 27 16.42 2.67 -3.43
N VAL A 28 15.16 2.99 -3.16
CA VAL A 28 14.34 2.26 -2.20
C VAL A 28 14.38 0.78 -2.57
N ASP A 29 14.91 -0.04 -1.67
CA ASP A 29 15.04 -1.48 -1.88
C ASP A 29 13.69 -2.16 -1.58
N PHE A 30 13.05 -2.65 -2.64
CA PHE A 30 11.78 -3.38 -2.55
C PHE A 30 11.95 -4.89 -2.38
N SER A 31 13.19 -5.40 -2.32
CA SER A 31 13.45 -6.83 -2.15
C SER A 31 13.20 -7.30 -0.71
N ASN A 32 13.40 -6.41 0.27
CA ASN A 32 13.13 -6.69 1.67
C ASN A 32 11.76 -6.18 2.12
N THR A 33 10.75 -7.04 1.99
CA THR A 33 9.38 -6.72 2.44
C THR A 33 9.19 -6.86 3.95
N GLU A 34 10.17 -7.39 4.70
CA GLU A 34 10.07 -7.55 6.16
C GLU A 34 9.85 -6.20 6.85
N ILE A 35 10.59 -5.18 6.40
CA ILE A 35 10.48 -3.81 6.89
C ILE A 35 9.06 -3.25 6.63
N ALA A 36 8.50 -3.51 5.45
CA ALA A 36 7.17 -3.01 5.07
C ALA A 36 6.02 -3.67 5.87
N PHE A 37 6.25 -4.86 6.43
CA PHE A 37 5.25 -5.64 7.15
C PHE A 37 5.58 -5.81 8.64
N GLU A 38 6.52 -5.03 9.16
CA GLU A 38 6.99 -5.13 10.55
C GLU A 38 5.84 -4.95 11.57
N ASP A 39 4.81 -4.16 11.23
CA ASP A 39 3.63 -3.94 12.09
C ASP A 39 2.68 -5.16 12.17
N LYS A 40 2.90 -6.19 11.34
CA LYS A 40 1.99 -7.33 11.14
C LYS A 40 2.55 -8.61 11.75
N SER A 41 1.67 -9.38 12.39
CA SER A 41 1.98 -10.75 12.82
C SER A 41 1.88 -11.76 11.66
N ASP A 42 2.54 -12.92 11.80
CA ASP A 42 2.44 -14.05 10.87
C ASP A 42 0.99 -14.45 10.55
N LYS A 43 0.12 -14.38 11.55
CA LYS A 43 -1.30 -14.71 11.39
C LYS A 43 -2.02 -13.68 10.51
N GLU A 44 -1.71 -12.40 10.68
CA GLU A 44 -2.23 -11.33 9.83
C GLU A 44 -1.71 -11.50 8.40
N LEU A 45 -0.41 -11.74 8.21
CA LEU A 45 0.18 -11.95 6.89
C LEU A 45 -0.45 -13.12 6.15
N LYS A 46 -0.64 -14.27 6.81
CA LYS A 46 -1.32 -15.44 6.21
C LYS A 46 -2.77 -15.12 5.83
N ARG A 47 -3.49 -14.38 6.67
CA ARG A 47 -4.87 -13.95 6.39
C ARG A 47 -4.94 -13.00 5.20
N THR A 48 -4.07 -11.99 5.17
CA THR A 48 -3.97 -11.02 4.08
C THR A 48 -3.61 -11.70 2.76
N ALA A 49 -2.63 -12.61 2.77
CA ALA A 49 -2.25 -13.39 1.59
C ALA A 49 -3.42 -14.25 1.08
N TRP A 50 -4.17 -14.89 1.98
CA TRP A 50 -5.35 -15.66 1.60
C TRP A 50 -6.44 -14.77 0.98
N LEU A 51 -6.73 -13.61 1.57
CA LEU A 51 -7.71 -12.65 1.08
C LEU A 51 -7.36 -12.16 -0.33
N PHE A 52 -6.14 -11.68 -0.53
CA PHE A 52 -5.69 -11.22 -1.86
C PHE A 52 -5.70 -12.35 -2.89
N ARG A 53 -5.36 -13.58 -2.51
CA ARG A 53 -5.44 -14.74 -3.40
C ARG A 53 -6.87 -15.04 -3.85
N MET A 54 -7.87 -14.81 -3.00
CA MET A 54 -9.27 -14.93 -3.39
C MET A 54 -9.72 -13.79 -4.31
N MET A 55 -9.32 -12.55 -3.99
CA MET A 55 -9.66 -11.37 -4.80
C MET A 55 -9.04 -11.44 -6.20
N ASN A 56 -7.87 -12.06 -6.33
CA ASN A 56 -7.20 -12.27 -7.62
C ASN A 56 -7.91 -13.31 -8.52
N LYS A 57 -8.99 -13.96 -8.03
CA LYS A 57 -9.82 -14.85 -8.84
C LYS A 57 -11.07 -14.08 -9.31
N PRO A 58 -11.14 -13.65 -10.58
CA PRO A 58 -12.20 -12.76 -11.07
C PRO A 58 -13.60 -13.36 -10.90
N PHE A 59 -13.74 -14.67 -11.11
CA PHE A 59 -15.00 -15.37 -10.87
C PHE A 59 -15.45 -15.20 -9.40
N VAL A 60 -14.58 -15.54 -8.45
CA VAL A 60 -14.89 -15.47 -7.01
C VAL A 60 -15.20 -14.04 -6.58
N ALA A 61 -14.39 -13.07 -7.01
CA ALA A 61 -14.60 -11.66 -6.70
C ALA A 61 -15.96 -11.16 -7.22
N ASN A 62 -16.31 -11.46 -8.47
CA ASN A 62 -17.57 -11.03 -9.07
C ASN A 62 -18.80 -11.60 -8.34
N TYR A 63 -18.80 -12.89 -8.03
CA TYR A 63 -19.91 -13.50 -7.29
C TYR A 63 -19.99 -12.97 -5.86
N LEU A 64 -18.87 -12.85 -5.15
CA LEU A 64 -18.85 -12.32 -3.79
C LEU A 64 -19.38 -10.88 -3.73
N SER A 65 -19.02 -10.03 -4.69
CA SER A 65 -19.54 -8.65 -4.75
C SER A 65 -21.05 -8.62 -4.97
N GLN A 66 -21.57 -9.43 -5.89
CA GLN A 66 -23.02 -9.51 -6.15
C GLN A 66 -23.79 -10.06 -4.96
N ILE A 67 -23.31 -11.16 -4.38
CA ILE A 67 -23.91 -11.78 -3.19
C ILE A 67 -23.85 -10.81 -2.00
N GLY A 68 -22.72 -10.13 -1.80
CA GLY A 68 -22.56 -9.14 -0.74
C GLY A 68 -23.56 -8.00 -0.86
N ALA A 69 -23.74 -7.44 -2.07
CA ALA A 69 -24.72 -6.39 -2.31
C ALA A 69 -26.16 -6.86 -2.02
N LEU A 70 -26.51 -8.08 -2.42
CA LEU A 70 -27.81 -8.68 -2.11
C LEU A 70 -27.99 -8.94 -0.62
N ALA A 71 -26.95 -9.40 0.07
CA ALA A 71 -26.99 -9.69 1.50
C ALA A 71 -27.24 -8.44 2.34
N VAL A 72 -26.59 -7.33 1.97
CA VAL A 72 -26.82 -6.02 2.59
C VAL A 72 -28.23 -5.52 2.27
N LYS A 73 -28.66 -5.60 1.00
CA LYS A 73 -30.01 -5.15 0.58
C LYS A 73 -31.13 -5.90 1.31
N TRP A 74 -30.95 -7.20 1.54
CA TRP A 74 -31.93 -8.05 2.22
C TRP A 74 -31.73 -8.11 3.73
N HIS A 75 -30.83 -7.31 4.30
CA HIS A 75 -30.53 -7.28 5.74
C HIS A 75 -30.29 -8.68 6.31
N ILE A 76 -29.57 -9.52 5.55
CA ILE A 76 -29.28 -10.89 5.97
C ILE A 76 -28.50 -10.83 7.29
N PRO A 77 -28.93 -11.56 8.33
CA PRO A 77 -28.22 -11.58 9.60
C PRO A 77 -26.76 -11.99 9.38
N PHE A 78 -25.84 -11.41 10.15
CA PHE A 78 -24.39 -11.64 10.08
C PHE A 78 -23.64 -11.07 8.86
N SER A 79 -24.32 -10.50 7.86
CA SER A 79 -23.67 -9.91 6.68
C SER A 79 -22.68 -8.79 7.04
N GLU A 80 -23.06 -7.92 7.97
CA GLU A 80 -22.19 -6.86 8.50
C GLU A 80 -20.97 -7.44 9.22
N MET A 81 -21.16 -8.46 10.05
CA MET A 81 -20.08 -9.12 10.78
C MET A 81 -19.07 -9.78 9.84
N ILE A 82 -19.54 -10.48 8.81
CA ILE A 82 -18.68 -11.14 7.81
C ILE A 82 -17.89 -10.08 7.03
N THR A 83 -18.55 -8.99 6.62
CA THR A 83 -17.89 -7.89 5.89
C THR A 83 -16.82 -7.24 6.77
N ARG A 84 -17.14 -7.01 8.06
CA ARG A 84 -16.23 -6.46 9.07
C ARG A 84 -14.99 -7.33 9.25
N GLU A 85 -15.19 -8.64 9.41
CA GLU A 85 -14.11 -9.61 9.62
C GLU A 85 -13.44 -10.08 8.32
N THR A 86 -13.69 -9.44 7.18
CA THR A 86 -12.99 -9.81 5.93
C THR A 86 -12.38 -8.57 5.29
N ILE A 87 -13.09 -7.98 4.34
CA ILE A 87 -12.61 -6.88 3.50
C ILE A 87 -12.40 -5.63 4.36
N PHE A 88 -13.36 -5.30 5.23
CA PHE A 88 -13.29 -4.08 6.03
C PHE A 88 -12.02 -4.03 6.89
N ARG A 89 -11.70 -5.08 7.63
CA ARG A 89 -10.49 -5.13 8.47
C ARG A 89 -9.18 -4.99 7.68
N GLN A 90 -9.16 -5.34 6.40
CA GLN A 90 -7.96 -5.21 5.57
C GLN A 90 -7.77 -3.80 5.01
N PHE A 91 -8.87 -3.09 4.70
CA PHE A 91 -8.83 -1.83 3.96
C PHE A 91 -9.25 -0.60 4.78
N CYS A 92 -9.94 -0.79 5.90
CA CYS A 92 -10.45 0.29 6.74
C CYS A 92 -9.78 0.26 8.12
N GLY A 93 -9.37 1.44 8.61
CA GLY A 93 -8.74 1.59 9.93
C GLY A 93 -9.71 1.51 11.11
N GLY A 94 -11.02 1.66 10.86
CA GLY A 94 -12.10 1.65 11.85
C GLY A 94 -13.42 2.14 11.21
N ARG A 95 -14.58 1.92 11.85
CA ARG A 95 -15.88 2.43 11.35
C ARG A 95 -16.13 3.89 11.72
N THR A 96 -15.42 4.35 12.73
CA THR A 96 -15.47 5.73 13.20
C THR A 96 -14.07 6.28 13.29
N LEU A 97 -13.97 7.60 13.35
CA LEU A 97 -12.71 8.28 13.62
C LEU A 97 -12.04 7.76 14.90
N LEU A 98 -12.84 7.54 15.96
CA LEU A 98 -12.34 7.03 17.23
C LEU A 98 -11.82 5.58 17.13
N GLU A 99 -12.53 4.70 16.41
CA GLU A 99 -12.05 3.33 16.15
C GLU A 99 -10.75 3.35 15.32
N SER A 100 -10.58 4.33 14.43
CA SER A 100 -9.40 4.46 13.58
C SER A 100 -8.13 4.82 14.35
N GLN A 101 -8.28 5.42 15.55
CA GLN A 101 -7.17 5.83 16.40
C GLN A 101 -6.22 4.67 16.75
N GLU A 102 -6.77 3.47 17.02
CA GLU A 102 -5.95 2.30 17.33
C GLU A 102 -5.02 1.92 16.16
N THR A 103 -5.53 2.00 14.94
CA THR A 103 -4.75 1.74 13.73
C THR A 103 -3.67 2.80 13.52
N ILE A 104 -4.01 4.08 13.73
CA ILE A 104 -3.06 5.21 13.61
C ILE A 104 -1.92 5.06 14.61
N GLU A 105 -2.23 4.76 15.88
CA GLU A 105 -1.21 4.58 16.92
C GLU A 105 -0.32 3.38 16.66
N ARG A 106 -0.88 2.28 16.14
CA ARG A 106 -0.08 1.13 15.71
C ARG A 106 0.90 1.53 14.62
N LEU A 107 0.44 2.20 13.57
CA LEU A 107 1.27 2.62 12.44
C LEU A 107 2.34 3.65 12.86
N ALA A 108 1.99 4.59 13.73
CA ALA A 108 2.90 5.61 14.22
C ALA A 108 4.11 5.04 14.97
N LYS A 109 3.96 3.90 15.67
CA LYS A 109 5.08 3.20 16.34
C LYS A 109 6.17 2.73 15.38
N PHE A 110 5.83 2.51 14.11
CA PHE A 110 6.75 2.09 13.05
C PHE A 110 7.12 3.26 12.11
N GLY A 111 6.87 4.51 12.53
CA GLY A 111 7.19 5.69 11.74
C GLY A 111 6.28 5.90 10.51
N VAL A 112 5.14 5.21 10.45
CA VAL A 112 4.18 5.34 9.34
C VAL A 112 3.16 6.44 9.66
N LEU A 113 3.09 7.45 8.79
CA LEU A 113 2.13 8.54 8.90
C LEU A 113 0.77 8.13 8.34
N SER A 114 -0.31 8.63 8.94
CA SER A 114 -1.69 8.33 8.55
C SER A 114 -2.40 9.58 8.05
N ILE A 115 -3.19 9.43 6.98
CA ILE A 115 -4.15 10.43 6.51
C ILE A 115 -5.54 9.81 6.65
N LEU A 116 -6.47 10.58 7.20
CA LEU A 116 -7.85 10.14 7.41
C LEU A 116 -8.68 10.48 6.17
N ASP A 117 -9.27 9.44 5.59
CA ASP A 117 -10.26 9.52 4.50
C ASP A 117 -11.58 8.98 5.06
N TYR A 118 -12.60 9.84 5.16
CA TYR A 118 -13.88 9.56 5.83
C TYR A 118 -15.07 9.93 4.97
#